data_AF-A0A1H2WYN5-F1
#
_entry.id   AF-A0A1H2WYN5-F1
#
_cell.length_a   1.000
_cell.length_b   1.000
_cell.length_c   1.000
_cell.angle_alpha   90.00
_cell.angle_beta   90.00
_cell.angle_gamma   90.00
#
_symmetry.space_group_name_H-M   'P 1'
#
loop_
_entity.id
_entity.type
_entity.pdbx_description
1 polymer ?
#
loop_
_entity_poly.entity_id
_entity_poly.type
_entity_poly.pdbx_seq_one_letter_code
_entity_poly.pdbx_strand_id
1 'polypeptide(L)'
;MQLLRTITDSDFDGGEPEMLELVSRHASRGVLMNDHFQVAMMYMAKLGLYKLPGGGIEAGEDAEEAFIREIREETGCTASIVQELGYIDEHKNRNRFFQRSFSYIAKVVDLPGATSLSDNEIKLGMQVKWVHLNQAIVYMNSPVSDYSTRFMMLRDRIILEEAVHWLNKQTNLHRGI
;
A
#
# COMPACT_ATOMS: atom_id res chain seq x y z
N MET A 1 15.98 -2.16 1.73
CA MET A 1 14.77 -1.86 2.53
C MET A 1 14.95 -2.10 4.02
N GLN A 2 14.64 -1.08 4.83
CA GLN A 2 14.57 -1.15 6.30
C GLN A 2 13.16 -1.58 6.77
N LEU A 3 13.04 -2.19 7.96
CA LEU A 3 11.74 -2.48 8.58
C LEU A 3 11.09 -1.17 9.04
N LEU A 4 9.90 -0.88 8.53
CA LEU A 4 9.08 0.26 8.95
C LEU A 4 8.26 -0.10 10.20
N ARG A 5 7.58 -1.24 10.16
CA ARG A 5 6.72 -1.69 11.26
C ARG A 5 6.49 -3.20 11.20
N THR A 6 6.36 -3.81 12.37
CA THR A 6 5.74 -5.12 12.54
C THR A 6 4.32 -4.92 13.06
N ILE A 7 3.35 -5.55 12.41
CA ILE A 7 1.93 -5.54 12.77
C ILE A 7 1.55 -6.96 13.18
N THR A 8 0.96 -7.09 14.35
CA THR A 8 0.45 -8.36 14.89
C THR A 8 -0.98 -8.19 15.40
N ASP A 9 -1.60 -9.28 15.86
CA ASP A 9 -2.89 -9.25 16.52
C ASP A 9 -2.92 -8.29 17.74
N SER A 10 -1.78 -8.10 18.42
CA SER A 10 -1.71 -7.23 19.60
C SER A 10 -1.85 -5.74 19.30
N ASP A 11 -1.59 -5.30 18.07
CA ASP A 11 -1.86 -3.92 17.64
C ASP A 11 -3.36 -3.61 17.59
N PHE A 12 -4.23 -4.64 17.60
CA PHE A 12 -5.69 -4.49 17.57
C PHE A 12 -6.36 -4.91 18.87
N ASP A 13 -5.93 -6.03 19.43
CA ASP A 13 -6.62 -6.71 20.53
C ASP A 13 -5.81 -6.60 21.86
N GLY A 14 -4.61 -6.02 21.83
CA GLY A 14 -3.67 -5.96 22.96
C GLY A 14 -2.95 -7.29 23.22
N GLY A 15 -2.15 -7.33 24.28
CA GLY A 15 -1.38 -8.52 24.68
C GLY A 15 0.02 -8.60 24.08
N GLU A 16 0.67 -9.74 24.27
CA GLU A 16 2.03 -9.98 23.76
C GLU A 16 2.01 -10.25 22.24
N PRO A 17 2.92 -9.65 21.46
CA PRO A 17 2.98 -9.89 20.02
C PRO A 17 3.48 -11.31 19.74
N GLU A 18 2.73 -12.05 18.93
CA GLU A 18 3.11 -13.38 18.45
C GLU A 18 3.62 -13.30 17.01
N MET A 19 4.81 -13.87 16.78
CA MET A 19 5.49 -13.85 15.50
C MET A 19 5.46 -15.23 14.84
N LEU A 20 5.22 -15.21 13.53
CA LEU A 20 5.33 -16.40 12.67
C LEU A 20 6.74 -16.48 12.07
N GLU A 21 7.31 -17.68 12.02
CA GLU A 21 8.69 -17.90 11.56
C GLU A 21 8.85 -17.82 10.03
N LEU A 22 7.83 -18.28 9.28
CA LEU A 22 7.90 -18.45 7.83
C LEU A 22 7.05 -17.41 7.12
N VAL A 23 7.66 -16.68 6.18
CA VAL A 23 6.94 -15.73 5.32
C VAL A 23 6.03 -16.50 4.37
N SER A 24 4.73 -16.28 4.48
CA SER A 24 3.72 -16.88 3.60
C SER A 24 3.62 -16.16 2.26
N ARG A 25 3.82 -14.84 2.23
CA ARG A 25 3.76 -14.03 1.01
C ARG A 25 4.70 -12.84 1.06
N HIS A 26 5.41 -12.63 -0.04
CA HIS A 26 6.04 -11.35 -0.35
C HIS A 26 5.13 -10.55 -1.27
N ALA A 27 5.02 -9.26 -0.98
CA ALA A 27 4.14 -8.35 -1.68
C ALA A 27 4.82 -6.99 -1.85
N SER A 28 4.41 -6.25 -2.87
CA SER A 28 4.89 -4.91 -3.14
C SER A 28 3.74 -3.95 -3.33
N ARG A 29 3.83 -2.75 -2.76
CA ARG A 29 2.75 -1.75 -2.74
C ARG A 29 3.31 -0.37 -2.46
N GLY A 30 2.50 0.66 -2.57
CA GLY A 30 2.99 2.00 -2.27
C GLY A 30 2.09 3.13 -2.67
N VAL A 31 2.62 4.34 -2.52
CA VAL A 31 1.94 5.59 -2.87
C VAL A 31 2.30 5.96 -4.30
N LEU A 32 1.30 5.96 -5.19
CA LEU A 32 1.43 6.52 -6.53
C LEU A 32 0.86 7.94 -6.54
N MET A 33 1.70 8.93 -6.85
CA MET A 33 1.33 10.35 -6.90
C MET A 33 1.20 10.85 -8.34
N ASN A 34 0.24 11.73 -8.58
CA ASN A 34 0.15 12.52 -9.82
C ASN A 34 0.69 13.95 -9.62
N ASP A 35 0.74 14.73 -10.70
CA ASP A 35 1.24 16.12 -10.68
C ASP A 35 0.34 17.11 -9.90
N HIS A 36 -0.88 16.69 -9.55
CA HIS A 36 -1.81 17.45 -8.74
C HIS A 36 -1.68 17.15 -7.23
N PHE A 37 -0.60 16.48 -6.81
CA PHE A 37 -0.37 16.04 -5.42
C PHE A 37 -1.49 15.16 -4.86
N GLN A 38 -2.16 14.41 -5.74
CA GLN A 38 -3.13 13.39 -5.36
C GLN A 38 -2.48 12.01 -5.41
N VAL A 39 -2.96 11.11 -4.58
CA VAL A 39 -2.55 9.72 -4.51
C VAL A 39 -3.62 8.81 -5.12
N ALA A 40 -3.19 7.76 -5.82
CA ALA A 40 -4.09 6.72 -6.30
C ALA A 40 -4.49 5.81 -5.12
N MET A 41 -5.80 5.68 -4.89
CA MET A 41 -6.38 4.72 -3.95
C MET A 41 -7.29 3.76 -4.71
N MET A 42 -7.16 2.47 -4.44
CA MET A 42 -7.98 1.43 -5.04
C MET A 42 -9.25 1.26 -4.21
N TYR A 43 -10.37 1.80 -4.70
CA TYR A 43 -11.67 1.73 -4.06
C TYR A 43 -12.38 0.42 -4.40
N MET A 44 -12.64 -0.42 -3.40
CA MET A 44 -13.38 -1.68 -3.51
C MET A 44 -14.87 -1.42 -3.24
N ALA A 45 -15.63 -1.13 -4.30
CA ALA A 45 -17.01 -0.65 -4.19
C ALA A 45 -17.95 -1.56 -3.39
N LYS A 46 -17.76 -2.89 -3.46
CA LYS A 46 -18.59 -3.83 -2.69
C LYS A 46 -18.32 -3.81 -1.19
N LEU A 47 -17.13 -3.39 -0.77
CA LEU A 47 -16.75 -3.30 0.64
C LEU A 47 -16.89 -1.87 1.17
N GLY A 48 -16.93 -0.87 0.29
CA GLY A 48 -16.89 0.53 0.70
C GLY A 48 -15.55 0.94 1.30
N LEU A 49 -14.47 0.26 0.90
CA LEU A 49 -13.12 0.43 1.46
C LEU A 49 -12.10 0.81 0.40
N TYR A 50 -10.98 1.37 0.85
CA TYR A 50 -9.85 1.75 0.02
C TYR A 50 -8.62 0.93 0.43
N LYS A 51 -7.74 0.64 -0.54
CA LYS A 51 -6.39 0.14 -0.31
C LYS A 51 -5.39 0.93 -1.17
N LEU A 52 -4.12 0.88 -0.82
CA LEU A 52 -3.03 1.32 -1.72
C LEU A 52 -2.89 0.35 -2.89
N PRO A 53 -2.43 0.83 -4.07
CA PRO A 53 -2.11 -0.06 -5.17
C PRO A 53 -0.95 -0.98 -4.81
N GLY A 54 -1.02 -2.22 -5.30
CA GLY A 54 -0.02 -3.24 -5.06
C GLY A 54 -0.60 -4.63 -4.82
N GLY A 55 0.29 -5.62 -4.89
CA GLY A 55 -0.06 -7.03 -4.86
C GLY A 55 1.15 -7.93 -4.61
N GLY A 56 1.08 -9.16 -5.13
CA GLY A 56 2.08 -10.19 -4.83
C GLY A 56 3.33 -10.01 -5.68
N ILE A 57 4.48 -10.40 -5.16
CA ILE A 57 5.67 -10.57 -6.00
C ILE A 57 5.56 -11.93 -6.69
N GLU A 58 5.67 -11.94 -8.03
CA GLU A 58 5.63 -13.17 -8.83
C GLU A 58 7.01 -13.81 -8.98
N ALA A 59 7.05 -15.04 -9.47
CA ALA A 59 8.30 -15.77 -9.64
C ALA A 59 9.16 -15.11 -10.72
N GLY A 60 10.38 -14.71 -10.34
CA GLY A 60 11.31 -14.04 -11.25
C GLY A 60 11.22 -12.52 -11.24
N GLU A 61 10.29 -11.94 -10.48
CA GLU A 61 10.22 -10.49 -10.25
C GLU A 61 10.92 -10.10 -8.95
N ASP A 62 11.56 -8.94 -8.95
CA ASP A 62 11.91 -8.24 -7.71
C ASP A 62 10.75 -7.39 -7.17
N ALA A 63 10.96 -6.76 -6.01
CA ALA A 63 9.93 -5.97 -5.36
C ALA A 63 9.61 -4.66 -6.10
N GLU A 64 10.55 -4.07 -6.82
CA GLU A 64 10.32 -2.86 -7.60
C GLU A 64 9.53 -3.18 -8.87
N GLU A 65 9.93 -4.24 -9.58
CA GLU A 65 9.26 -4.76 -10.77
C GLU A 65 7.79 -5.11 -10.47
N ALA A 66 7.55 -5.84 -9.38
CA ALA A 66 6.20 -6.17 -8.94
C ALA A 66 5.37 -4.92 -8.64
N PHE A 67 5.95 -3.89 -8.01
CA PHE A 67 5.21 -2.65 -7.73
C PHE A 67 4.80 -1.91 -9.00
N ILE A 68 5.73 -1.80 -9.97
CA ILE A 68 5.47 -1.14 -11.25
C ILE A 68 4.44 -1.91 -12.07
N ARG A 69 4.49 -3.25 -12.08
CA ARG A 69 3.46 -4.10 -12.71
C ARG A 69 2.09 -3.85 -12.10
N GLU A 70 1.98 -3.94 -10.78
CA GLU A 70 0.69 -3.76 -10.07
C GLU A 70 0.12 -2.36 -10.29
N ILE A 71 0.95 -1.31 -10.27
CA ILE A 71 0.50 0.05 -10.65
C ILE A 71 -0.12 0.04 -12.04
N ARG A 72 0.55 -0.56 -13.02
CA ARG A 72 0.07 -0.60 -14.40
C ARG A 72 -1.24 -1.37 -14.52
N GLU A 73 -1.34 -2.52 -13.89
CA GLU A 73 -2.53 -3.37 -13.90
C GLU A 73 -3.72 -2.69 -13.22
N GLU A 74 -3.52 -2.17 -12.01
CA GLU A 74 -4.60 -1.64 -11.19
C GLU A 74 -5.05 -0.24 -11.58
N THR A 75 -4.14 0.59 -12.11
CA THR A 75 -4.41 2.01 -12.38
C THR A 75 -4.35 2.39 -13.86
N GLY A 76 -3.76 1.56 -14.72
CA GLY A 76 -3.48 1.88 -16.12
C GLY A 76 -2.34 2.89 -16.30
N CYS A 77 -1.72 3.38 -15.23
CA CYS A 77 -0.62 4.34 -15.27
C CYS A 77 0.72 3.64 -15.52
N THR A 78 1.66 4.36 -16.15
CA THR A 78 3.09 4.06 -15.99
C THR A 78 3.65 4.97 -14.92
N ALA A 79 4.62 4.47 -14.17
CA ALA A 79 5.18 5.18 -13.03
C ALA A 79 6.69 4.98 -12.93
N SER A 80 7.33 5.90 -12.23
CA SER A 80 8.73 5.80 -11.81
C SER A 80 8.79 5.83 -10.29
N ILE A 81 9.54 4.90 -9.69
CA ILE A 81 9.80 4.91 -8.25
C ILE A 81 10.69 6.12 -7.95
N VAL A 82 10.28 6.92 -6.98
CA VAL A 82 11.03 8.09 -6.50
C VAL A 82 11.64 7.86 -5.12
N GLN A 83 11.12 6.91 -4.36
CA GLN A 83 11.63 6.59 -3.03
C GLN A 83 11.31 5.15 -2.62
N GLU A 84 12.32 4.46 -2.11
CA GLU A 84 12.19 3.25 -1.31
C GLU A 84 11.84 3.63 0.14
N LEU A 85 10.67 3.23 0.68
CA LEU A 85 10.31 3.56 2.06
C LEU A 85 10.87 2.53 3.05
N GLY A 86 10.68 1.25 2.74
CA GLY A 86 11.01 0.13 3.61
C GLY A 86 10.00 -0.99 3.49
N TYR A 87 9.90 -1.88 4.47
CA TYR A 87 8.93 -2.97 4.47
C TYR A 87 8.14 -3.07 5.77
N ILE A 88 6.93 -3.62 5.69
CA ILE A 88 6.06 -3.92 6.83
C ILE A 88 5.84 -5.42 6.89
N ASP A 89 5.98 -5.98 8.09
CA ASP A 89 5.70 -7.38 8.38
C ASP A 89 4.33 -7.50 9.08
N GLU A 90 3.38 -8.20 8.47
CA GLU A 90 2.05 -8.50 9.02
C GLU A 90 2.00 -9.97 9.48
N HIS A 91 2.01 -10.22 10.78
CA HIS A 91 1.82 -11.55 11.37
C HIS A 91 0.35 -11.74 11.76
N LYS A 92 -0.41 -12.42 10.89
CA LYS A 92 -1.84 -12.69 11.07
C LYS A 92 -2.02 -14.07 11.68
N ASN A 93 -1.88 -14.20 13.00
CA ASN A 93 -1.80 -15.51 13.66
C ASN A 93 -3.07 -16.34 13.49
N ARG A 94 -4.26 -15.71 13.51
CA ARG A 94 -5.54 -16.44 13.31
C ARG A 94 -5.61 -17.15 11.96
N ASN A 95 -4.94 -16.59 10.94
CA ASN A 95 -4.86 -17.17 9.60
C ASN A 95 -3.58 -17.97 9.37
N ARG A 96 -2.66 -18.01 10.36
CA ARG A 96 -1.28 -18.53 10.21
C ARG A 96 -0.58 -17.93 8.98
N PHE A 97 -0.78 -16.64 8.75
CA PHE A 97 -0.34 -15.97 7.53
C PHE A 97 0.61 -14.81 7.84
N PHE A 98 1.86 -14.92 7.39
CA PHE A 98 2.86 -13.86 7.48
C PHE A 98 3.04 -13.22 6.09
N GLN A 99 2.70 -11.94 5.97
CA GLN A 99 2.99 -11.15 4.79
C GLN A 99 4.10 -10.14 5.03
N ARG A 100 5.10 -10.11 4.16
CA ARG A 100 6.09 -9.02 4.08
C ARG A 100 5.73 -8.13 2.90
N SER A 101 5.50 -6.84 3.18
CA SER A 101 5.08 -5.84 2.20
C SER A 101 6.16 -4.79 1.99
N PHE A 102 6.84 -4.84 0.85
CA PHE A 102 7.78 -3.81 0.41
C PHE A 102 7.00 -2.57 -0.06
N SER A 103 7.46 -1.40 0.37
CA SER A 103 6.73 -0.14 0.27
C SER A 103 7.54 0.94 -0.44
N TYR A 104 6.90 1.63 -1.38
CA TYR A 104 7.54 2.64 -2.23
C TYR A 104 6.69 3.91 -2.37
N ILE A 105 7.32 4.99 -2.82
CA ILE A 105 6.64 6.14 -3.43
C ILE A 105 7.01 6.15 -4.91
N ALA A 106 6.01 6.30 -5.77
CA ALA A 106 6.17 6.48 -7.19
C ALA A 106 5.41 7.72 -7.69
N LYS A 107 5.83 8.23 -8.86
CA LYS A 107 5.12 9.28 -9.60
C LYS A 107 4.65 8.75 -10.93
N VAL A 108 3.45 9.18 -11.34
CA VAL A 108 2.93 8.94 -12.70
C VAL A 108 3.89 9.56 -13.71
N VAL A 109 4.25 8.78 -14.74
CA VAL A 109 5.05 9.24 -15.89
C VAL A 109 4.15 9.47 -17.10
N ASP A 110 3.22 8.55 -17.34
CA ASP A 110 2.25 8.62 -18.43
C ASP A 110 0.98 7.82 -18.06
N LEU A 111 -0.12 8.10 -18.76
CA LEU A 111 -1.41 7.42 -18.61
C LEU A 111 -1.77 6.66 -19.91
N PRO A 112 -1.08 5.55 -20.21
CA PRO A 112 -1.20 4.91 -21.51
C PRO A 112 -2.49 4.12 -21.73
N GLY A 113 -3.33 3.82 -20.73
CA GLY A 113 -4.55 3.07 -21.03
C GLY A 113 -5.40 2.52 -19.88
N ALA A 114 -6.15 1.47 -20.23
CA ALA A 114 -7.14 0.82 -19.38
C ALA A 114 -6.51 -0.09 -18.32
N THR A 115 -7.25 -0.34 -17.24
CA THR A 115 -6.85 -1.25 -16.18
C THR A 115 -6.92 -2.72 -16.63
N SER A 116 -6.05 -3.55 -16.07
CA SER A 116 -6.03 -5.00 -16.22
C SER A 116 -6.21 -5.63 -14.84
N LEU A 117 -7.45 -5.58 -14.34
CA LEU A 117 -7.78 -6.05 -13.00
C LEU A 117 -7.92 -7.57 -12.99
N SER A 118 -7.54 -8.20 -11.88
CA SER A 118 -7.83 -9.62 -11.64
C SER A 118 -9.33 -9.88 -11.49
N ASP A 119 -9.76 -11.12 -11.70
CA ASP A 119 -11.16 -11.54 -11.51
C ASP A 119 -11.72 -11.15 -10.14
N ASN A 120 -10.90 -11.27 -9.08
CA ASN A 120 -11.32 -10.94 -7.73
C ASN A 120 -11.54 -9.43 -7.56
N GLU A 121 -10.71 -8.61 -8.18
CA GLU A 121 -10.82 -7.15 -8.11
C GLU A 121 -12.00 -6.63 -8.92
N ILE A 122 -12.24 -7.21 -10.10
CA ILE A 122 -13.46 -6.97 -10.87
C ILE A 122 -14.68 -7.37 -10.03
N LYS A 123 -14.64 -8.53 -9.39
CA LYS A 123 -15.71 -8.97 -8.48
C LYS A 123 -15.91 -8.01 -7.32
N LEU A 124 -14.87 -7.36 -6.78
CA LEU A 124 -15.00 -6.36 -5.72
C LEU A 124 -15.43 -4.98 -6.23
N GLY A 125 -15.56 -4.79 -7.55
CA GLY A 125 -15.86 -3.51 -8.17
C GLY A 125 -14.73 -2.51 -7.98
N MET A 126 -13.49 -2.97 -8.07
CA MET A 126 -12.31 -2.15 -7.81
C MET A 126 -12.16 -1.02 -8.84
N GLN A 127 -11.91 0.19 -8.36
CA GLN A 127 -11.73 1.39 -9.17
C GLN A 127 -10.59 2.24 -8.62
N VAL A 128 -9.79 2.85 -9.49
CA VAL A 128 -8.84 3.87 -9.08
C VAL A 128 -9.57 5.17 -8.71
N LYS A 129 -9.22 5.77 -7.57
CA LYS A 129 -9.68 7.08 -7.13
C LYS A 129 -8.48 7.94 -6.77
N TRP A 130 -8.36 9.10 -7.41
CA TRP A 130 -7.34 10.10 -7.08
C TRP A 130 -7.83 10.98 -5.93
N VAL A 131 -7.08 11.00 -4.85
CA VAL A 131 -7.49 11.67 -3.60
C VAL A 131 -6.32 12.43 -3.00
N HIS A 132 -6.58 13.48 -2.23
CA HIS A 132 -5.51 14.15 -1.50
C HIS A 132 -4.90 13.23 -0.43
N LEU A 133 -3.59 13.30 -0.25
CA LEU A 133 -2.84 12.42 0.66
C LEU A 133 -3.42 12.40 2.09
N ASN A 134 -3.74 13.56 2.66
CA ASN A 134 -4.37 13.63 3.99
C ASN A 134 -5.76 12.96 4.02
N GLN A 135 -6.52 13.07 2.93
CA GLN A 135 -7.83 12.43 2.82
C GLN A 135 -7.70 10.90 2.71
N ALA A 136 -6.65 10.40 2.04
CA ALA A 136 -6.35 8.97 1.98
C ALA A 136 -6.10 8.39 3.39
N ILE A 137 -5.32 9.09 4.22
CA ILE A 137 -5.07 8.70 5.62
C ILE A 137 -6.38 8.64 6.41
N VAL A 138 -7.29 9.60 6.20
CA VAL A 138 -8.61 9.59 6.84
C VAL A 138 -9.42 8.36 6.43
N TYR A 139 -9.38 7.94 5.16
CA TYR A 139 -10.06 6.71 4.72
C TYR A 139 -9.51 5.46 5.41
N MET A 140 -8.22 5.42 5.78
CA MET A 140 -7.66 4.27 6.50
C MET A 140 -8.14 4.17 7.95
N ASN A 141 -8.89 5.15 8.46
CA ASN A 141 -9.50 5.11 9.79
C ASN A 141 -10.99 4.69 9.75
N SER A 142 -11.51 4.27 8.60
CA SER A 142 -12.87 3.73 8.52
C SER A 142 -13.02 2.49 9.40
N PRO A 143 -14.13 2.36 10.14
CA PRO A 143 -14.34 1.22 11.03
C PRO A 143 -14.49 -0.07 10.23
N VAL A 144 -13.71 -1.08 10.58
CA VAL A 144 -13.73 -2.41 9.95
C VAL A 144 -13.71 -3.50 11.01
N SER A 145 -14.58 -4.49 10.85
CA SER A 145 -14.66 -5.66 11.74
C SER A 145 -13.96 -6.89 11.18
N ASP A 146 -13.77 -6.96 9.86
CA ASP A 146 -13.07 -8.08 9.22
C ASP A 146 -11.61 -8.13 9.65
N TYR A 147 -11.19 -9.32 10.09
CA TYR A 147 -9.87 -9.56 10.65
C TYR A 147 -8.75 -9.16 9.70
N SER A 148 -8.78 -9.64 8.45
CA SER A 148 -7.71 -9.41 7.48
C SER A 148 -7.66 -7.96 7.02
N THR A 149 -8.83 -7.33 6.97
CA THR A 149 -9.02 -5.93 6.59
C THR A 149 -8.45 -4.99 7.65
N ARG A 150 -8.54 -5.28 8.96
CA ARG A 150 -7.88 -4.48 10.01
C ARG A 150 -6.37 -4.32 9.74
N PHE A 151 -5.69 -5.42 9.38
CA PHE A 151 -4.27 -5.38 9.01
C PHE A 151 -4.01 -4.57 7.73
N MET A 152 -4.84 -4.75 6.71
CA MET A 152 -4.74 -3.98 5.46
C MET A 152 -4.83 -2.48 5.72
N MET A 153 -5.83 -2.05 6.50
CA MET A 153 -6.06 -0.64 6.83
C MET A 153 -4.89 -0.04 7.62
N LEU A 154 -4.40 -0.75 8.64
CA LEU A 154 -3.26 -0.28 9.43
C LEU A 154 -1.97 -0.19 8.61
N ARG A 155 -1.68 -1.21 7.79
CA ARG A 155 -0.50 -1.22 6.92
C ARG A 155 -0.53 -0.03 5.96
N ASP A 156 -1.64 0.15 5.24
CA ASP A 156 -1.74 1.19 4.22
C ASP A 156 -1.73 2.59 4.86
N ARG A 157 -2.28 2.75 6.07
CA ARG A 157 -2.15 3.98 6.87
C ARG A 157 -0.68 4.31 7.15
N ILE A 158 0.09 3.35 7.66
CA ILE A 158 1.50 3.55 8.00
C ILE A 158 2.29 3.97 6.75
N ILE A 159 2.04 3.33 5.60
CA ILE A 159 2.72 3.68 4.34
C ILE A 159 2.39 5.11 3.92
N LEU A 160 1.13 5.54 4.03
CA LEU A 160 0.71 6.91 3.74
C LEU A 160 1.35 7.93 4.70
N GLU A 161 1.42 7.61 5.99
CA GLU A 161 2.06 8.45 7.02
C GLU A 161 3.58 8.60 6.75
N GLU A 162 4.26 7.52 6.40
CA GLU A 162 5.68 7.56 6.00
C GLU A 162 5.89 8.38 4.72
N ALA A 163 4.96 8.32 3.76
CA ALA A 163 5.01 9.16 2.58
C ALA A 163 4.85 10.65 2.92
N VAL A 164 3.95 11.01 3.85
CA VAL A 164 3.83 12.39 4.37
C VAL A 164 5.14 12.84 5.03
N HIS A 165 5.74 12.00 5.89
CA HIS A 165 7.00 12.31 6.55
C HIS A 165 8.12 12.58 5.54
N TRP A 166 8.22 11.76 4.49
CA TRP A 166 9.21 11.96 3.44
C TRP A 166 8.95 13.26 2.65
N LEU A 167 7.72 13.52 2.22
CA LEU A 167 7.36 14.74 1.47
C LEU A 167 7.64 16.03 2.25
N ASN A 168 7.37 16.02 3.56
CA ASN A 168 7.65 17.16 4.44
C ASN A 168 9.16 17.43 4.56
N LYS A 169 9.99 16.37 4.64
CA LYS A 169 11.45 16.50 4.65
C LYS A 169 11.98 17.13 3.35
N GLN A 170 11.45 16.71 2.20
CA GLN A 170 11.85 17.29 0.91
C GLN A 170 11.46 18.77 0.79
N THR A 171 10.26 19.12 1.24
CA THR A 171 9.78 20.52 1.22
C THR A 171 10.62 21.43 2.11
N ASN A 172 11.03 20.95 3.28
CA ASN A 172 11.90 21.70 4.18
C ASN A 172 13.34 21.84 3.66
N LEU A 173 13.85 20.86 2.92
CA LEU A 173 15.15 20.96 2.24
C LEU A 173 15.16 22.07 1.19
N HIS A 174 14.06 22.26 0.46
CA HIS A 174 13.95 23.29 -0.59
C HIS A 174 13.66 24.71 -0.06
N ARG A 175 13.26 24.87 1.21
CA ARG A 175 13.02 26.18 1.84
C ARG A 175 14.22 26.72 2.65
N GLY A 176 15.33 25.99 2.67
CA GLY A 176 16.54 26.31 3.43
C GLY A 176 17.66 26.99 2.65
N ILE A 177 17.36 27.65 1.52
CA ILE A 177 18.32 28.39 0.68
C ILE A 177 17.90 29.85 0.58
#